data_AF-A0A6G9SQ30-F1
#
_entry.id   AF-A0A6G9SQ30-F1
#
_cell.length_a   1.000
_cell.length_b   1.000
_cell.length_c   1.000
_cell.angle_alpha   90.00
_cell.angle_beta   90.00
_cell.angle_gamma   90.00
#
_symmetry.space_group_name_H-M   'P 1'
#
loop_
_entity.id
_entity.type
_entity.pdbx_description
1 polymer ?
#
loop_
_entity_poly.entity_id
_entity_poly.type
_entity_poly.pdbx_seq_one_letter_code
_entity_poly.pdbx_strand_id
1 'polypeptide(L)'
;MNNEDTARYADIFAALGSEPRLEIMRLLFAAYPDAMNVGEIQEKLKIPNSTLSHHLEKLRIEGLVNSRKDKQFLWYSANAETMEDLLSFLSTGKAKRDRTFESISNISQQEGFMFERFFESIFEKIFGFTFGRFHLRGFERFTQKAITAISIAQSESRRLGHRYVGTEQILLGLVGEGSGFAAQFLSSVGVNLENAQIEVEKIIGRGRGLTPLDIPFTPRAKKLLELTVEESRKLGVNYIGTEHILLGLLKEGEGDRERGVGIKVLQNLGVDLVSLEQRLKRALT
;
A
#
# COMPACT_ATOMS: atom_id res chain seq x y z
N MET A 1 22.15 11.26 -25.15
CA MET A 1 22.55 10.63 -23.88
C MET A 1 24.06 10.74 -23.80
N ASN A 2 24.55 11.66 -22.97
CA ASN A 2 25.99 11.83 -22.79
C ASN A 2 26.55 10.63 -22.02
N ASN A 3 27.82 10.30 -22.24
CA ASN A 3 28.50 9.19 -21.59
C ASN A 3 28.46 9.29 -20.05
N GLU A 4 28.42 10.52 -19.53
CA GLU A 4 28.34 10.83 -18.10
C GLU A 4 27.02 10.39 -17.44
N ASP A 5 25.88 10.44 -18.15
CA ASP A 5 24.60 10.01 -17.60
C ASP A 5 24.56 8.49 -17.42
N THR A 6 25.06 7.76 -18.42
CA THR A 6 25.16 6.29 -18.35
C THR A 6 26.04 5.84 -17.19
N ALA A 7 27.19 6.51 -16.98
CA ALA A 7 28.09 6.22 -15.87
C ALA A 7 27.41 6.44 -14.51
N ARG A 8 26.72 7.58 -14.33
CA ARG A 8 25.94 7.87 -13.12
C ARG A 8 24.89 6.80 -12.83
N TYR A 9 24.11 6.37 -13.83
CA TYR A 9 23.12 5.32 -13.60
C TYR A 9 23.78 3.97 -13.30
N ALA A 10 24.91 3.64 -13.93
CA ALA A 10 25.67 2.43 -13.60
C ALA A 10 26.14 2.43 -12.14
N ASP A 11 26.61 3.56 -11.63
CA ASP A 11 27.02 3.71 -10.22
C ASP A 11 25.82 3.56 -9.26
N ILE A 12 24.67 4.13 -9.62
CA ILE A 12 23.41 3.93 -8.87
C ILE A 12 23.02 2.45 -8.85
N PHE A 13 23.08 1.74 -9.98
CA PHE A 13 22.78 0.30 -10.03
C PHE A 13 23.79 -0.52 -9.21
N ALA A 14 25.08 -0.19 -9.28
CA ALA A 14 26.09 -0.81 -8.45
C ALA A 14 25.85 -0.55 -6.95
N ALA A 15 25.25 0.60 -6.61
CA ALA A 15 24.83 0.88 -5.25
C ALA A 15 23.60 0.08 -4.80
N LEU A 16 22.64 -0.11 -5.68
CA LEU A 16 21.43 -0.90 -5.40
C LEU A 16 21.69 -2.40 -5.47
N GLY A 17 22.72 -2.88 -6.18
CA GLY A 17 22.99 -4.31 -6.39
C GLY A 17 23.41 -5.12 -5.17
N SER A 18 23.22 -4.60 -3.95
CA SER A 18 23.56 -5.26 -2.68
C SER A 18 22.32 -5.42 -1.83
N GLU A 19 22.11 -6.63 -1.34
CA GLU A 19 20.95 -7.02 -0.54
C GLU A 19 20.72 -6.09 0.68
N PRO A 20 21.69 -5.82 1.57
CA PRO A 20 21.51 -4.87 2.68
C PRO A 20 21.09 -3.47 2.22
N ARG A 21 21.62 -2.98 1.09
CA ARG A 21 21.28 -1.65 0.57
C ARG A 21 19.86 -1.61 0.01
N LEU A 22 19.38 -2.68 -0.63
CA LEU A 22 17.98 -2.79 -1.02
C LEU A 22 17.04 -2.85 0.18
N GLU A 23 17.42 -3.57 1.24
CA GLU A 23 16.62 -3.62 2.47
C GLU A 23 16.52 -2.25 3.14
N ILE A 24 17.63 -1.50 3.21
CA ILE A 24 17.65 -0.11 3.68
C ILE A 24 16.74 0.77 2.81
N MET A 25 16.87 0.69 1.47
CA MET A 25 16.03 1.47 0.57
C MET A 25 14.54 1.12 0.74
N ARG A 26 14.19 -0.17 0.81
CA ARG A 26 12.82 -0.63 1.04
C ARG A 26 12.26 -0.07 2.34
N LEU A 27 13.06 -0.11 3.42
CA LEU A 27 12.66 0.42 4.71
C LEU A 27 12.46 1.93 4.66
N LEU A 28 13.41 2.69 4.10
CA LEU A 28 13.34 4.15 4.00
C LEU A 28 12.20 4.62 3.08
N PHE A 29 11.90 3.90 2.01
CA PHE A 29 10.72 4.18 1.18
C PHE A 29 9.42 3.92 1.92
N ALA A 30 9.32 2.85 2.70
CA ALA A 30 8.13 2.57 3.50
C ALA A 30 7.86 3.63 4.57
N ALA A 31 8.90 4.37 5.00
CA ALA A 31 8.76 5.50 5.92
C ALA A 31 8.63 6.87 5.22
N TYR A 32 8.80 6.95 3.91
CA TYR A 32 8.77 8.22 3.17
C TYR A 32 7.39 8.91 3.31
N PRO A 33 7.33 10.26 3.47
CA PRO A 33 8.43 11.23 3.39
C PRO A 33 9.23 11.41 4.68
N ASP A 34 8.87 10.71 5.75
CA ASP A 34 9.55 10.83 7.04
C ASP A 34 10.97 10.24 6.95
N ALA A 35 11.87 10.78 7.78
CA ALA A 35 13.20 10.22 7.92
C ALA A 35 13.23 9.31 9.15
N MET A 36 14.06 8.28 9.08
CA MET A 36 14.35 7.42 10.23
C MET A 36 15.71 7.71 10.83
N ASN A 37 15.78 7.54 12.14
CA ASN A 37 17.02 7.59 12.87
C ASN A 37 17.88 6.36 12.53
N VAL A 38 19.21 6.53 12.45
CA VAL A 38 20.14 5.40 12.21
C VAL A 38 19.94 4.25 13.20
N GLY A 39 19.66 4.55 14.47
CA GLY A 39 19.40 3.54 15.49
C GLY A 39 18.15 2.70 15.19
N GLU A 40 17.09 3.32 14.69
CA GLU A 40 15.84 2.62 14.30
C GLU A 40 16.07 1.73 13.07
N ILE A 41 16.85 2.21 12.09
CA ILE A 41 17.23 1.44 10.91
C ILE A 41 18.05 0.21 11.33
N GLN A 42 19.01 0.39 12.22
CA GLN A 42 19.82 -0.69 12.79
C GLN A 42 18.97 -1.73 13.49
N GLU A 43 18.03 -1.31 14.34
CA GLU A 43 17.15 -2.21 15.09
C GLU A 43 16.26 -3.04 14.15
N LYS A 44 15.64 -2.39 13.16
CA LYS A 44 14.71 -3.05 12.22
C LYS A 44 15.40 -4.05 11.30
N LEU A 45 16.59 -3.71 10.80
CA LEU A 45 17.32 -4.55 9.85
C LEU A 45 18.30 -5.51 10.52
N LYS A 46 18.55 -5.34 11.83
CA LYS A 46 19.53 -6.13 12.60
C LYS A 46 20.94 -6.11 11.99
N ILE A 47 21.30 -5.01 11.33
CA ILE A 47 22.62 -4.79 10.71
C ILE A 47 23.54 -4.10 11.73
N PRO A 48 24.78 -4.57 11.95
CA PRO A 48 25.75 -3.88 12.82
C PRO A 48 25.97 -2.43 12.41
N ASN A 49 26.13 -1.53 13.38
CA ASN A 49 26.22 -0.07 13.15
C ASN A 49 27.33 0.33 12.16
N SER A 50 28.51 -0.29 12.26
CA SER A 50 29.64 -0.04 11.35
C SER A 50 29.31 -0.42 9.91
N THR A 51 28.69 -1.59 9.70
CA THR A 51 28.24 -2.07 8.40
C THR A 51 27.11 -1.19 7.84
N LEU A 52 26.13 -0.83 8.67
CA LEU A 52 25.01 0.02 8.30
C LEU A 52 25.50 1.41 7.86
N SER A 53 26.42 2.00 8.62
CA SER A 53 27.01 3.31 8.29
C SER A 53 27.68 3.28 6.92
N HIS A 54 28.40 2.20 6.61
CA HIS A 54 29.03 2.04 5.29
C HIS A 54 27.98 1.97 4.16
N HIS A 55 26.90 1.20 4.35
CA HIS A 55 25.84 1.08 3.36
C HIS A 55 25.08 2.41 3.16
N LEU A 56 24.71 3.08 4.25
CA LEU A 56 24.03 4.37 4.21
C LEU A 56 24.89 5.45 3.54
N GLU A 57 26.19 5.46 3.81
CA GLU A 57 27.09 6.40 3.16
C GLU A 57 27.21 6.15 1.67
N LYS A 58 27.33 4.89 1.23
CA LYS A 58 27.35 4.58 -0.21
C LYS A 58 26.03 4.95 -0.91
N LEU A 59 24.89 4.69 -0.27
CA LEU A 59 23.59 5.13 -0.79
C LEU A 59 23.47 6.66 -0.86
N ARG A 60 24.04 7.37 0.12
CA ARG A 60 24.05 8.83 0.18
C ARG A 60 24.92 9.42 -0.93
N ILE A 61 26.09 8.85 -1.17
CA ILE A 61 27.02 9.26 -2.24
C ILE A 61 26.34 9.15 -3.60
N GLU A 62 25.60 8.07 -3.85
CA GLU A 62 24.82 7.92 -5.10
C GLU A 62 23.50 8.72 -5.13
N GLY A 63 23.25 9.54 -4.10
CA GLY A 63 22.06 10.38 -4.02
C GLY A 63 20.75 9.62 -3.84
N LEU A 64 20.78 8.34 -3.48
CA LEU A 64 19.60 7.50 -3.24
C LEU A 64 18.91 7.81 -1.91
N VAL A 65 19.68 8.31 -0.93
CA VAL A 65 19.16 8.75 0.37
C VAL A 65 19.64 10.14 0.72
N ASN A 66 18.79 10.89 1.40
CA ASN A 66 19.14 12.14 2.04
C ASN A 66 19.59 11.87 3.48
N SER A 67 20.55 12.64 3.98
CA SER A 67 20.98 12.59 5.37
C SER A 67 20.88 13.96 6.00
N ARG A 68 20.36 14.05 7.22
CA ARG A 68 20.44 15.26 8.06
C ARG A 68 20.94 14.89 9.45
N LYS A 69 21.67 15.82 10.07
CA LYS A 69 22.07 15.72 11.46
C LYS A 69 21.14 16.59 12.30
N ASP A 70 20.52 16.02 13.31
CA ASP A 70 19.74 16.75 14.29
C ASP A 70 20.28 16.43 15.69
N LYS A 71 20.81 17.46 16.35
CA LYS A 71 21.55 17.35 17.62
C LYS A 71 22.65 16.27 17.54
N GLN A 72 22.45 15.14 18.22
CA GLN A 72 23.39 14.02 18.30
C GLN A 72 23.06 12.89 17.32
N PHE A 73 21.94 12.96 16.60
CA PHE A 73 21.43 11.85 15.80
C PHE A 73 21.52 12.13 14.30
N LEU A 74 21.83 11.09 13.55
CA LEU A 74 21.74 11.08 12.10
C LEU A 74 20.39 10.51 11.66
N TRP A 75 19.75 11.20 10.74
CA TRP A 75 18.46 10.85 10.17
C TRP A 75 18.61 10.68 8.67
N TYR A 76 18.02 9.60 8.14
CA TYR A 76 18.04 9.29 6.73
C TYR A 76 16.62 9.18 6.17
N SER A 77 16.39 9.71 4.98
CA SER A 77 15.16 9.52 4.21
C SER A 77 15.48 9.11 2.78
N ALA A 78 14.54 8.46 2.11
CA ALA A 78 14.68 8.16 0.69
C ALA A 78 14.69 9.47 -0.13
N ASN A 79 15.53 9.53 -1.17
CA ASN A 79 15.54 10.62 -2.13
C ASN A 79 14.62 10.27 -3.31
N ALA A 80 13.39 10.78 -3.28
CA ALA A 80 12.39 10.54 -4.31
C ALA A 80 12.81 11.07 -5.69
N GLU A 81 13.49 12.22 -5.75
CA GLU A 81 13.91 12.84 -7.01
C GLU A 81 14.90 11.95 -7.79
N THR A 82 15.92 11.43 -7.09
CA THR A 82 16.89 10.52 -7.70
C THR A 82 16.23 9.22 -8.15
N MET A 83 15.27 8.72 -7.38
CA MET A 83 14.52 7.52 -7.76
C MET A 83 13.67 7.78 -8.99
N GLU A 84 12.84 8.81 -9.01
CA GLU A 84 12.05 9.20 -10.19
C GLU A 84 12.90 9.35 -11.45
N ASP A 85 14.10 9.93 -11.33
CA ASP A 85 15.05 10.04 -12.44
C ASP A 85 15.59 8.68 -12.91
N LEU A 86 15.95 7.78 -11.98
CA LEU A 86 16.35 6.40 -12.28
C LEU A 86 15.22 5.63 -13.00
N LEU A 87 13.97 5.84 -12.58
CA LEU A 87 12.80 5.20 -13.15
C LEU A 87 12.44 5.75 -14.53
N SER A 88 12.55 7.06 -14.70
CA SER A 88 12.47 7.72 -16.00
C SER A 88 13.51 7.13 -16.95
N PHE A 89 14.74 6.97 -16.48
CA PHE A 89 15.81 6.38 -17.28
C PHE A 89 15.49 4.93 -17.68
N LEU A 90 15.08 4.08 -16.75
CA LEU A 90 14.73 2.67 -17.04
C LEU A 90 13.54 2.53 -18.00
N SER A 91 12.57 3.44 -17.93
CA SER A 91 11.36 3.39 -18.74
C SER A 91 11.50 4.05 -20.12
N THR A 92 12.29 5.11 -20.23
CA THR A 92 12.38 5.94 -21.45
C THR A 92 13.75 5.94 -22.11
N GLY A 93 14.77 5.41 -21.43
CA GLY A 93 16.18 5.47 -21.87
C GLY A 93 16.75 6.90 -21.88
N LYS A 94 16.14 7.86 -21.18
CA LYS A 94 16.56 9.27 -21.15
C LYS A 94 16.67 9.81 -19.73
N ALA A 95 17.71 10.61 -19.48
CA ALA A 95 17.93 11.32 -18.23
C ALA A 95 16.99 12.54 -18.08
N LYS A 96 16.59 12.89 -16.85
CA LYS A 96 15.70 14.06 -16.59
C LYS A 96 16.30 15.39 -17.09
N ARG A 97 17.64 15.52 -17.13
CA ARG A 97 18.38 16.72 -17.59
C ARG A 97 18.31 16.99 -19.10
N ASP A 98 18.00 15.97 -19.92
CA ASP A 98 17.85 16.11 -21.39
C ASP A 98 16.50 16.73 -21.79
N ARG A 99 15.63 17.08 -20.83
CA ARG A 99 14.38 17.81 -21.06
C ARG A 99 14.64 19.30 -20.90
N THR A 100 14.66 20.05 -22.01
CA THR A 100 14.71 21.52 -22.00
C THR A 100 13.59 22.08 -21.13
N PHE A 101 13.93 23.15 -20.40
CA PHE A 101 13.17 23.85 -19.37
C PHE A 101 11.91 24.58 -19.91
N GLU A 102 11.13 23.99 -20.80
CA GLU A 102 9.81 24.47 -21.21
C GLU A 102 8.78 23.44 -20.75
N SER A 103 8.34 23.54 -19.49
CA SER A 103 7.08 23.00 -18.93
C SER A 103 7.04 23.01 -17.39
N ILE A 104 7.94 23.68 -16.69
CA ILE A 104 8.02 23.60 -15.21
C ILE A 104 6.86 24.34 -14.48
N SER A 105 6.06 25.15 -15.17
CA SER A 105 4.88 25.78 -14.57
C SER A 105 3.59 24.96 -14.65
N ASN A 106 3.51 23.91 -15.48
CA ASN A 106 2.31 23.09 -15.66
C ASN A 106 2.43 21.64 -15.12
N ILE A 107 3.58 21.28 -14.54
CA ILE A 107 3.90 19.91 -14.11
C ILE A 107 3.63 19.67 -12.61
N SER A 108 3.11 20.65 -11.87
CA SER A 108 2.85 20.50 -10.41
C SER A 108 1.66 19.60 -10.04
N GLN A 109 0.98 18.94 -11.00
CA GLN A 109 -0.12 18.00 -10.73
C GLN A 109 0.08 16.57 -11.26
N GLN A 110 1.15 16.28 -12.03
CA GLN A 110 1.35 14.95 -12.65
C GLN A 110 2.57 14.17 -12.15
N GLU A 111 3.49 14.73 -11.37
CA GLU A 111 4.70 14.00 -10.93
C GLU A 111 4.45 12.90 -9.87
N GLY A 112 3.33 12.93 -9.15
CA GLY A 112 2.91 11.78 -8.33
C GLY A 112 2.62 10.51 -9.14
N PHE A 113 2.41 10.64 -10.45
CA PHE A 113 1.87 9.59 -11.33
C PHE A 113 2.89 8.57 -11.83
N MET A 114 4.18 8.90 -11.82
CA MET A 114 5.23 8.06 -12.41
C MET A 114 5.91 7.15 -11.36
N PHE A 115 6.11 7.64 -10.14
CA PHE A 115 6.63 6.86 -9.01
C PHE A 115 5.66 5.76 -8.57
N GLU A 116 4.35 6.07 -8.51
CA GLU A 116 3.33 5.05 -8.24
C GLU A 116 3.34 3.94 -9.30
N ARG A 117 3.45 4.24 -10.59
CA ARG A 117 3.47 3.21 -11.66
C ARG A 117 4.66 2.26 -11.60
N PHE A 118 5.80 2.73 -11.12
CA PHE A 118 6.96 1.86 -10.91
C PHE A 118 6.82 0.99 -9.67
N PHE A 119 6.34 1.56 -8.56
CA PHE A 119 6.01 0.79 -7.37
C PHE A 119 4.93 -0.25 -7.68
N GLU A 120 3.90 0.12 -8.43
CA GLU A 120 2.94 -0.80 -9.03
C GLU A 120 3.71 -1.89 -9.81
N SER A 121 4.54 -1.57 -10.80
CA SER A 121 5.26 -2.59 -11.59
C SER A 121 6.18 -3.53 -10.78
N ILE A 122 6.83 -3.05 -9.73
CA ILE A 122 7.61 -3.90 -8.82
C ILE A 122 6.67 -4.79 -7.98
N PHE A 123 5.61 -4.23 -7.43
CA PHE A 123 4.62 -5.00 -6.68
C PHE A 123 3.88 -6.01 -7.58
N GLU A 124 3.60 -5.67 -8.84
CA GLU A 124 3.02 -6.56 -9.84
C GLU A 124 3.94 -7.76 -10.10
N LYS A 125 5.26 -7.53 -10.24
CA LYS A 125 6.24 -8.60 -10.49
C LYS A 125 6.55 -9.45 -9.25
N ILE A 126 6.49 -8.88 -8.05
CA ILE A 126 6.78 -9.58 -6.79
C ILE A 126 5.54 -10.29 -6.22
N PHE A 127 4.34 -9.71 -6.40
CA PHE A 127 3.09 -10.19 -5.79
C PHE A 127 2.03 -10.64 -6.81
N GLY A 128 2.26 -10.52 -8.11
CA GLY A 128 1.41 -11.08 -9.17
C GLY A 128 0.11 -10.31 -9.46
N PHE A 129 0.09 -9.00 -9.27
CA PHE A 129 -1.10 -8.14 -9.47
C PHE A 129 -1.02 -7.30 -10.77
N THR A 130 -2.09 -6.67 -11.24
CA THR A 130 -2.03 -5.52 -12.17
C THR A 130 -2.80 -4.33 -11.59
N PHE A 131 -2.08 -3.30 -11.12
CA PHE A 131 -2.68 -2.11 -10.48
C PHE A 131 -3.19 -1.09 -11.52
N GLY A 132 -2.89 -1.34 -12.81
CA GLY A 132 -3.06 -0.45 -13.95
C GLY A 132 -4.47 0.09 -14.19
N ARG A 133 -4.91 1.03 -13.34
CA ARG A 133 -5.88 2.11 -13.57
C ARG A 133 -6.24 2.89 -12.30
N PHE A 134 -5.73 2.56 -11.11
CA PHE A 134 -6.15 3.17 -9.84
C PHE A 134 -5.00 3.81 -9.07
N HIS A 135 -4.90 5.13 -9.17
CA HIS A 135 -3.94 5.97 -8.47
C HIS A 135 -4.43 6.27 -7.03
N LEU A 136 -4.36 5.29 -6.13
CA LEU A 136 -4.71 5.47 -4.72
C LEU A 136 -3.48 5.96 -3.94
N ARG A 137 -3.29 7.28 -3.94
CA ARG A 137 -2.24 7.96 -3.17
C ARG A 137 -2.28 7.55 -1.69
N GLY A 138 -1.29 6.79 -1.22
CA GLY A 138 -1.19 6.31 0.17
C GLY A 138 -1.21 4.80 0.36
N PHE A 139 -1.28 3.99 -0.71
CA PHE A 139 -1.23 2.52 -0.58
C PHE A 139 0.09 2.00 0.00
N GLU A 140 1.19 2.73 -0.21
CA GLU A 140 2.51 2.50 0.42
C GLU A 140 2.51 2.58 1.95
N ARG A 141 1.43 3.11 2.55
CA ARG A 141 1.22 3.17 4.00
C ARG A 141 0.50 1.95 4.56
N PHE A 142 0.06 1.02 3.71
CA PHE A 142 -0.66 -0.18 4.18
C PHE A 142 0.27 -1.08 4.97
N THR A 143 -0.20 -1.50 6.14
CA THR A 143 0.51 -2.51 6.96
C THR A 143 0.53 -3.87 6.25
N GLN A 144 1.46 -4.74 6.63
CA GLN A 144 1.53 -6.10 6.08
C GLN A 144 0.20 -6.87 6.24
N LYS A 145 -0.48 -6.71 7.39
CA LYS A 145 -1.79 -7.34 7.63
C LYS A 145 -2.87 -6.79 6.72
N ALA A 146 -2.88 -5.48 6.49
CA ALA A 146 -3.80 -4.84 5.54
C ALA A 146 -3.57 -5.35 4.11
N ILE A 147 -2.31 -5.47 3.69
CA ILE A 147 -1.95 -6.07 2.38
C ILE A 147 -2.40 -7.53 2.30
N THR A 148 -2.16 -8.32 3.34
CA THR A 148 -2.60 -9.72 3.42
C THR A 148 -4.12 -9.83 3.30
N ALA A 149 -4.88 -8.99 3.99
CA ALA A 149 -6.35 -8.98 3.90
C ALA A 149 -6.83 -8.72 2.46
N ILE A 150 -6.21 -7.77 1.74
CA ILE A 150 -6.56 -7.50 0.34
C ILE A 150 -6.18 -8.67 -0.59
N SER A 151 -5.04 -9.33 -0.35
CA SER A 151 -4.63 -10.54 -1.09
C SER A 151 -5.61 -11.71 -0.87
N ILE A 152 -6.10 -11.88 0.36
CA ILE A 152 -7.13 -12.87 0.69
C ILE A 152 -8.44 -12.51 -0.01
N ALA A 153 -8.84 -11.24 -0.05
CA ALA A 153 -10.02 -10.80 -0.78
C ALA A 153 -9.97 -11.19 -2.27
N GLN A 154 -8.83 -11.02 -2.93
CA GLN A 154 -8.64 -11.49 -4.30
C GLN A 154 -8.73 -13.01 -4.42
N SER A 155 -8.13 -13.73 -3.48
CA SER A 155 -8.18 -15.19 -3.43
C SER A 155 -9.62 -15.70 -3.23
N GLU A 156 -10.43 -15.03 -2.42
CA GLU A 156 -11.85 -15.33 -2.27
C GLU A 156 -12.66 -15.02 -3.54
N SER A 157 -12.34 -13.94 -4.25
CA SER A 157 -12.93 -13.68 -5.57
C SER A 157 -12.64 -14.82 -6.55
N ARG A 158 -11.39 -15.33 -6.58
CA ARG A 158 -11.00 -16.51 -7.37
C ARG A 158 -11.71 -17.77 -6.92
N ARG A 159 -11.74 -18.04 -5.62
CA ARG A 159 -12.37 -19.23 -5.02
C ARG A 159 -13.85 -19.31 -5.43
N LEU A 160 -14.53 -18.17 -5.43
CA LEU A 160 -15.92 -18.06 -5.84
C LEU A 160 -16.11 -17.95 -7.36
N GLY A 161 -15.04 -17.87 -8.16
CA GLY A 161 -15.11 -17.77 -9.62
C GLY A 161 -15.60 -16.41 -10.12
N HIS A 162 -15.51 -15.36 -9.31
CA HIS A 162 -15.84 -13.99 -9.69
C HIS A 162 -14.66 -13.33 -10.42
N ARG A 163 -14.97 -12.32 -11.25
CA ARG A 163 -13.99 -11.57 -12.05
C ARG A 163 -13.74 -10.15 -11.53
N TYR A 164 -14.25 -9.85 -10.35
CA TYR A 164 -14.10 -8.56 -9.68
C TYR A 164 -13.96 -8.76 -8.17
N VAL A 165 -13.26 -7.84 -7.51
CA VAL A 165 -13.21 -7.78 -6.04
C VAL A 165 -14.23 -6.75 -5.56
N GLY A 166 -15.28 -7.21 -4.91
CA GLY A 166 -16.33 -6.43 -4.27
C GLY A 166 -16.03 -6.10 -2.81
N THR A 167 -16.94 -5.38 -2.15
CA THR A 167 -16.82 -5.03 -0.72
C THR A 167 -16.94 -6.26 0.16
N GLU A 168 -17.66 -7.28 -0.32
CA GLU A 168 -17.85 -8.56 0.32
C GLU A 168 -16.59 -9.42 0.32
N GLN A 169 -15.82 -9.45 -0.77
CA GLN A 169 -14.52 -10.14 -0.72
C GLN A 169 -13.53 -9.39 0.17
N ILE A 170 -13.59 -8.05 0.24
CA ILE A 170 -12.76 -7.29 1.20
C ILE A 170 -13.14 -7.66 2.64
N LEU A 171 -14.43 -7.80 2.96
CA LEU A 171 -14.87 -8.30 4.27
C LEU A 171 -14.31 -9.71 4.54
N LEU A 172 -14.44 -10.65 3.59
CA LEU A 172 -13.87 -11.99 3.73
C LEU A 172 -12.35 -11.95 3.93
N GLY A 173 -11.66 -11.03 3.24
CA GLY A 173 -10.24 -10.77 3.40
C GLY A 173 -9.86 -10.30 4.79
N LEU A 174 -10.62 -9.36 5.36
CA LEU A 174 -10.40 -8.86 6.72
C LEU A 174 -10.59 -9.95 7.77
N VAL A 175 -11.64 -10.76 7.63
CA VAL A 175 -11.90 -11.84 8.58
C VAL A 175 -10.91 -12.99 8.40
N GLY A 176 -10.57 -13.31 7.15
CA GLY A 176 -9.66 -14.40 6.79
C GLY A 176 -8.19 -14.12 7.11
N GLU A 177 -7.78 -12.85 7.22
CA GLU A 177 -6.43 -12.51 7.72
C GLU A 177 -6.24 -12.97 9.18
N GLY A 178 -7.33 -13.02 9.97
CA GLY A 178 -7.42 -13.78 11.23
C GLY A 178 -6.68 -13.19 12.44
N SER A 179 -5.60 -12.42 12.23
CA SER A 179 -4.71 -11.99 13.32
C SER A 179 -4.74 -10.48 13.58
N GLY A 180 -5.25 -9.70 12.64
CA GLY A 180 -5.32 -8.25 12.66
C GLY A 180 -6.48 -7.74 13.49
N PHE A 181 -6.44 -6.43 13.76
CA PHE A 181 -7.46 -5.78 14.58
C PHE A 181 -8.85 -6.02 14.02
N ALA A 182 -9.08 -5.83 12.71
CA ALA A 182 -10.40 -6.01 12.12
C ALA A 182 -10.92 -7.45 12.26
N ALA A 183 -10.06 -8.45 12.06
CA ALA A 183 -10.43 -9.86 12.23
C ALA A 183 -10.90 -10.15 13.65
N GLN A 184 -10.11 -9.72 14.65
CA GLN A 184 -10.45 -9.90 16.06
C GLN A 184 -11.69 -9.10 16.46
N PHE A 185 -11.83 -7.89 15.95
CA PHE A 185 -12.96 -7.01 16.23
C PHE A 185 -14.27 -7.56 15.65
N LEU A 186 -14.26 -8.04 14.42
CA LEU A 186 -15.40 -8.72 13.78
C LEU A 186 -15.75 -10.03 14.49
N SER A 187 -14.74 -10.80 14.90
CA SER A 187 -14.95 -12.01 15.71
C SER A 187 -15.65 -11.70 17.04
N SER A 188 -15.33 -10.56 17.68
CA SER A 188 -15.98 -10.10 18.93
C SER A 188 -17.48 -9.79 18.79
N VAL A 189 -17.99 -9.67 17.55
CA VAL A 189 -19.42 -9.48 17.25
C VAL A 189 -20.02 -10.68 16.51
N GLY A 190 -19.34 -11.83 16.55
CA GLY A 190 -19.84 -13.09 16.00
C GLY A 190 -19.62 -13.29 14.50
N VAL A 191 -18.83 -12.43 13.84
CA VAL A 191 -18.50 -12.59 12.42
C VAL A 191 -17.19 -13.35 12.28
N ASN A 192 -17.22 -14.49 11.60
CA ASN A 192 -16.06 -15.33 11.32
C ASN A 192 -16.01 -15.70 9.83
N LEU A 193 -14.91 -16.32 9.38
CA LEU A 193 -14.71 -16.53 7.94
C LEU A 193 -15.78 -17.46 7.38
N GLU A 194 -16.12 -18.53 8.11
CA GLU A 194 -17.09 -19.54 7.69
C GLU A 194 -18.49 -18.95 7.49
N ASN A 195 -19.01 -18.23 8.49
CA ASN A 195 -20.34 -17.66 8.40
C ASN A 195 -20.42 -16.53 7.36
N ALA A 196 -19.36 -15.73 7.22
CA ALA A 196 -19.28 -14.69 6.21
C ALA A 196 -19.23 -15.29 4.80
N GLN A 197 -18.46 -16.36 4.57
CA GLN A 197 -18.41 -17.05 3.27
C GLN A 197 -19.77 -17.61 2.88
N ILE A 198 -20.45 -18.29 3.80
CA ILE A 198 -21.80 -18.83 3.59
C ILE A 198 -22.76 -17.70 3.18
N GLU A 199 -22.72 -16.57 3.88
CA GLU A 199 -23.62 -15.46 3.61
C GLU A 199 -23.32 -14.74 2.30
N VAL A 200 -22.04 -14.57 1.96
CA VAL A 200 -21.61 -14.06 0.64
C VAL A 200 -22.13 -14.98 -0.46
N GLU A 201 -21.92 -16.29 -0.35
CA GLU A 201 -22.37 -17.26 -1.34
C GLU A 201 -23.90 -17.25 -1.54
N LYS A 202 -24.68 -17.00 -0.48
CA LYS A 202 -26.14 -16.82 -0.61
C LYS A 202 -26.54 -15.56 -1.38
N ILE A 203 -25.82 -14.45 -1.20
CA ILE A 203 -26.19 -13.16 -1.78
C ILE A 203 -25.76 -13.07 -3.25
N ILE A 204 -24.53 -13.47 -3.57
CA ILE A 204 -23.96 -13.27 -4.92
C ILE A 204 -23.76 -14.57 -5.72
N GLY A 205 -23.97 -15.73 -5.09
CA GLY A 205 -23.77 -17.04 -5.72
C GLY A 205 -22.30 -17.35 -6.03
N ARG A 206 -22.09 -18.31 -6.93
CA ARG A 206 -20.77 -18.64 -7.48
C ARG A 206 -20.67 -18.18 -8.94
N GLY A 207 -19.52 -17.66 -9.32
CA GLY A 207 -19.20 -17.25 -10.68
C GLY A 207 -18.80 -18.42 -11.59
N ARG A 208 -18.38 -18.08 -12.83
CA ARG A 208 -18.17 -19.05 -13.93
C ARG A 208 -16.80 -19.73 -13.94
N GLY A 209 -15.97 -19.56 -12.90
CA GLY A 209 -14.70 -20.29 -12.70
C GLY A 209 -13.52 -19.88 -13.59
N LEU A 210 -13.74 -19.11 -14.66
CA LEU A 210 -12.68 -18.54 -15.51
C LEU A 210 -12.23 -17.18 -14.96
N THR A 211 -11.40 -17.19 -13.92
CA THR A 211 -10.91 -15.97 -13.29
C THR A 211 -9.44 -15.71 -13.67
N PRO A 212 -9.12 -14.55 -14.28
CA PRO A 212 -7.74 -14.15 -14.56
C PRO A 212 -6.90 -14.00 -13.29
N LEU A 213 -5.56 -14.02 -13.43
CA LEU A 213 -4.65 -13.79 -12.30
C LEU A 213 -4.89 -12.41 -11.67
N ASP A 214 -5.09 -11.41 -12.54
CA ASP A 214 -5.40 -10.05 -12.16
C ASP A 214 -6.92 -9.78 -12.16
N ILE A 215 -7.43 -9.35 -11.01
CA ILE A 215 -8.86 -9.15 -10.78
C ILE A 215 -9.10 -7.72 -10.32
N PRO A 216 -9.79 -6.89 -11.13
CA PRO A 216 -10.02 -5.51 -10.78
C PRO A 216 -11.04 -5.36 -9.64
N PHE A 217 -10.88 -4.31 -8.83
CA PHE A 217 -11.88 -3.90 -7.85
C PHE A 217 -13.13 -3.29 -8.50
N THR A 218 -14.31 -3.57 -7.92
CA THR A 218 -15.57 -2.90 -8.26
C THR A 218 -15.53 -1.41 -7.89
N PRO A 219 -16.37 -0.54 -8.49
CA PRO A 219 -16.43 0.87 -8.13
C PRO A 219 -16.68 1.12 -6.63
N ARG A 220 -17.52 0.30 -5.99
CA ARG A 220 -17.78 0.38 -4.54
C ARG A 220 -16.58 -0.03 -3.71
N ALA A 221 -15.91 -1.12 -4.07
CA ALA A 221 -14.67 -1.54 -3.40
C ALA A 221 -13.56 -0.49 -3.54
N LYS A 222 -13.49 0.21 -4.68
CA LYS A 222 -12.59 1.35 -4.87
C LYS A 222 -12.93 2.51 -3.95
N LYS A 223 -14.22 2.87 -3.88
CA LYS A 223 -14.69 3.92 -2.95
C LYS A 223 -14.40 3.58 -1.49
N LEU A 224 -14.55 2.32 -1.10
CA LEU A 224 -14.19 1.81 0.22
C LEU A 224 -12.70 2.08 0.52
N LEU A 225 -11.80 1.74 -0.40
CA LEU A 225 -10.36 1.96 -0.22
C LEU A 225 -9.99 3.44 -0.16
N GLU A 226 -10.67 4.30 -0.94
CA GLU A 226 -10.51 5.76 -0.83
C GLU A 226 -10.91 6.26 0.57
N LEU A 227 -12.05 5.79 1.08
CA LEU A 227 -12.54 6.14 2.43
C LEU A 227 -11.57 5.64 3.50
N THR A 228 -11.01 4.44 3.36
CA THR A 228 -9.97 3.91 4.27
C THR A 228 -8.78 4.87 4.42
N VAL A 229 -8.28 5.41 3.30
CA VAL A 229 -7.16 6.36 3.29
C VAL A 229 -7.57 7.69 3.93
N GLU A 230 -8.79 8.16 3.67
CA GLU A 230 -9.32 9.39 4.27
C GLU A 230 -9.45 9.26 5.79
N GLU A 231 -9.98 8.14 6.26
CA GLU A 231 -10.19 7.89 7.70
C GLU A 231 -8.88 7.73 8.46
N SER A 232 -7.86 7.06 7.89
CA SER A 232 -6.54 6.99 8.53
C SER A 232 -5.91 8.38 8.69
N ARG A 233 -6.10 9.28 7.70
CA ARG A 233 -5.65 10.67 7.79
C ARG A 233 -6.42 11.47 8.86
N LYS A 234 -7.74 11.27 8.98
CA LYS A 234 -8.55 11.91 10.02
C LYS A 234 -8.13 11.51 11.42
N LEU A 235 -7.68 10.27 11.59
CA LEU A 235 -7.11 9.76 12.85
C LEU A 235 -5.67 10.22 13.09
N GLY A 236 -5.05 10.93 12.13
CA GLY A 236 -3.69 11.46 12.27
C GLY A 236 -2.59 10.39 12.24
N VAL A 237 -2.90 9.17 11.78
CA VAL A 237 -1.93 8.09 11.69
C VAL A 237 -1.31 8.01 10.29
N ASN A 238 0.00 7.72 10.25
CA ASN A 238 0.76 7.62 9.00
C ASN A 238 0.76 6.21 8.38
N TYR A 239 -0.01 5.27 8.94
CA TYR A 239 -0.16 3.91 8.43
C TYR A 239 -1.64 3.56 8.20
N ILE A 240 -1.89 2.54 7.38
CA ILE A 240 -3.22 2.00 7.08
C ILE A 240 -3.26 0.54 7.51
N GLY A 241 -3.89 0.27 8.65
CA GLY A 241 -4.13 -1.07 9.16
C GLY A 241 -5.49 -1.65 8.79
N THR A 242 -5.75 -2.87 9.23
CA THR A 242 -7.00 -3.60 8.98
C THR A 242 -8.24 -2.88 9.53
N GLU A 243 -8.09 -2.19 10.65
CA GLU A 243 -9.09 -1.38 11.32
C GLU A 243 -9.56 -0.21 10.47
N HIS A 244 -8.67 0.39 9.69
CA HIS A 244 -9.00 1.47 8.76
C HIS A 244 -9.74 0.93 7.53
N ILE A 245 -9.43 -0.28 7.08
CA ILE A 245 -10.18 -0.95 6.01
C ILE A 245 -11.60 -1.25 6.48
N LEU A 246 -11.75 -1.76 7.71
CA LEU A 246 -13.06 -2.00 8.31
C LEU A 246 -13.87 -0.69 8.47
N LEU A 247 -13.22 0.39 8.91
CA LEU A 247 -13.87 1.69 9.00
C LEU A 247 -14.32 2.19 7.62
N GLY A 248 -13.46 2.06 6.59
CA GLY A 248 -13.80 2.38 5.21
C GLY A 248 -14.99 1.56 4.68
N LEU A 249 -15.08 0.27 5.04
CA LEU A 249 -16.23 -0.58 4.70
C LEU A 249 -17.52 -0.03 5.30
N LEU A 250 -17.51 0.31 6.59
CA LEU A 250 -18.66 0.90 7.28
C LEU A 250 -19.06 2.24 6.66
N LYS A 251 -18.09 3.10 6.34
CA LYS A 251 -18.31 4.40 5.68
C LYS A 251 -18.89 4.28 4.28
N GLU A 252 -18.47 3.30 3.49
CA GLU A 252 -19.08 3.05 2.18
C GLU A 252 -20.58 2.72 2.30
N GLY A 253 -21.00 2.13 3.42
CA GLY A 253 -22.39 1.77 3.73
C GLY A 253 -23.29 2.89 4.27
N GLU A 254 -22.77 4.08 4.56
CA GLU A 254 -23.53 5.17 5.21
C GLU A 254 -24.41 6.01 4.25
N GLY A 255 -24.46 5.68 2.96
CA GLY A 255 -25.22 6.45 1.95
C GLY A 255 -26.68 6.01 1.72
N ASP A 256 -27.49 6.93 1.20
CA ASP A 256 -28.93 6.74 0.85
C ASP A 256 -29.19 5.81 -0.36
N ARG A 257 -28.16 5.40 -1.10
CA ARG A 257 -28.29 4.57 -2.30
C ARG A 257 -27.59 3.23 -2.11
N GLU A 258 -28.40 2.20 -1.84
CA GLU A 258 -28.10 0.77 -1.81
C GLU A 258 -26.76 0.39 -1.14
N ARG A 259 -26.79 -0.34 -0.03
CA ARG A 259 -25.56 -0.71 0.69
C ARG A 259 -24.75 -1.74 -0.09
N GLY A 260 -23.42 -1.65 -0.02
CA GLY A 260 -22.53 -2.67 -0.60
C GLY A 260 -22.78 -4.06 0.01
N VAL A 261 -22.44 -5.12 -0.74
CA VAL A 261 -22.70 -6.51 -0.32
C VAL A 261 -21.99 -6.84 1.00
N GLY A 262 -20.77 -6.35 1.23
CA GLY A 262 -20.07 -6.55 2.51
C GLY A 262 -20.88 -6.03 3.72
N ILE A 263 -21.55 -4.89 3.57
CA ILE A 263 -22.43 -4.36 4.62
C ILE A 263 -23.69 -5.22 4.77
N LYS A 264 -24.27 -5.66 3.65
CA LYS A 264 -25.44 -6.55 3.66
C LYS A 264 -25.15 -7.87 4.38
N VAL A 265 -23.96 -8.43 4.18
CA VAL A 265 -23.47 -9.64 4.89
C VAL A 265 -23.46 -9.40 6.39
N LEU A 266 -22.83 -8.32 6.87
CA LEU A 266 -22.80 -7.99 8.29
C LEU A 266 -24.22 -7.87 8.89
N GLN A 267 -25.14 -7.23 8.17
CA GLN A 267 -26.54 -7.13 8.62
C GLN A 267 -27.25 -8.48 8.68
N ASN A 268 -27.07 -9.33 7.66
CA ASN A 268 -27.68 -10.65 7.63
C ASN A 268 -27.12 -11.59 8.71
N LEU A 269 -25.87 -11.37 9.14
CA LEU A 269 -25.26 -12.02 10.30
C LEU A 269 -25.71 -11.41 11.65
N GLY A 270 -26.65 -10.46 11.64
CA GLY A 270 -27.23 -9.88 12.86
C GLY A 270 -26.39 -8.76 13.50
N VAL A 271 -25.38 -8.24 12.79
CA VAL A 271 -24.54 -7.16 13.32
C VAL A 271 -25.26 -5.81 13.22
N ASP A 272 -25.39 -5.12 14.35
CA ASP A 272 -25.81 -3.72 14.39
C ASP A 272 -24.64 -2.82 13.94
N LEU A 273 -24.74 -2.29 12.73
CA LEU A 273 -23.71 -1.47 12.10
C LEU A 273 -23.45 -0.17 12.86
N VAL A 274 -24.49 0.45 13.44
CA VAL A 274 -24.34 1.73 14.16
C VAL A 274 -23.54 1.50 15.44
N SER A 275 -23.91 0.46 16.19
CA SER A 275 -23.18 0.05 17.38
C SER A 275 -21.75 -0.40 17.06
N LEU A 276 -21.56 -1.16 15.97
CA LEU A 276 -20.24 -1.61 15.52
C LEU A 276 -19.32 -0.43 15.19
N GLU A 277 -19.80 0.55 14.42
CA GLU A 277 -19.01 1.73 14.03
C GLU A 277 -18.65 2.59 15.25
N GLN A 278 -19.60 2.82 16.16
CA GLN A 278 -19.33 3.55 17.41
C GLN A 278 -18.28 2.85 18.27
N ARG A 279 -18.37 1.52 18.41
CA ARG A 279 -17.38 0.72 19.13
C ARG A 279 -16.02 0.77 18.46
N LEU A 280 -15.99 0.72 17.12
CA LEU A 280 -14.75 0.78 16.34
C LEU A 280 -14.06 2.12 16.55
N LYS A 281 -14.77 3.23 16.37
CA LYS A 281 -14.21 4.58 16.58
C LYS A 281 -13.66 4.77 17.98
N ARG A 282 -14.39 4.31 19.01
CA ARG A 282 -13.92 4.37 20.41
C ARG A 282 -12.66 3.55 20.67
N ALA A 283 -12.45 2.47 19.92
CA ALA A 283 -11.23 1.66 20.05
C ALA A 283 -10.02 2.27 19.31
N LEU A 284 -10.26 3.27 18.46
CA LEU A 284 -9.23 3.94 17.66
C LEU A 284 -8.85 5.34 18.19
N THR A 285 -9.56 5.82 19.22
CA THR A 285 -9.31 7.10 19.94
C THR A 285 -8.78 6.82 21.33
#